data_AF-A0A562N8C3-F1
#
_entry.id   AF-A0A562N8C3-F1
#
_cell.length_a   1.000
_cell.length_b   1.000
_cell.length_c   1.000
_cell.angle_alpha   90.00
_cell.angle_beta   90.00
_cell.angle_gamma   90.00
#
_symmetry.space_group_name_H-M   'P 1'
#
loop_
_entity.id
_entity.type
_entity.pdbx_description
1 polymer ?
#
loop_
_entity_poly.entity_id
_entity_poly.type
_entity_poly.pdbx_seq_one_letter_code
_entity_poly.pdbx_strand_id
1 'polypeptide(L)'
;MDLLLKLRGASAEEMKRGVDAAKAVLDRAGLTAEQAAGAAFELEGWDIDGFPEDRTPSDAVFEANSVWGDAHQAALGACCADWPADKKPVAVELELLIDPEAQLADRDTALAKLRAIVEAKDGHGHASNKLLILAYRVAEELENARDLVSDVTVAYTRFAHSGFYPDEPIEPKRKAVLDAIDALEKATEKPTSR
;
A
#
# COMPACT_ATOMS: atom_id res chain seq x y z
N MET A 1 1.62 1.30 -16.26
CA MET A 1 1.47 0.54 -14.99
C MET A 1 0.13 -0.19 -14.98
N ASP A 2 0.01 -1.32 -14.29
CA ASP A 2 -1.29 -1.98 -14.06
C ASP A 2 -1.94 -1.49 -12.74
N LEU A 3 -3.16 -1.92 -12.45
CA LEU A 3 -3.92 -1.61 -11.24
C LEU A 3 -3.97 -2.80 -10.29
N LEU A 4 -4.01 -2.49 -8.99
CA LEU A 4 -4.32 -3.41 -7.92
C LEU A 4 -5.55 -2.90 -7.18
N LEU A 5 -6.52 -3.79 -6.96
CA LEU A 5 -7.67 -3.51 -6.11
C LEU A 5 -7.54 -4.32 -4.82
N LYS A 6 -7.63 -3.64 -3.68
CA LYS A 6 -7.69 -4.28 -2.36
C LYS A 6 -9.06 -4.05 -1.75
N LEU A 7 -9.70 -5.15 -1.39
CA LEU A 7 -10.94 -5.11 -0.63
C LEU A 7 -11.06 -6.36 0.25
N ARG A 8 -11.10 -6.16 1.57
CA ARG A 8 -11.25 -7.25 2.54
C ARG A 8 -12.55 -8.02 2.28
N GLY A 9 -12.45 -9.34 2.25
CA GLY A 9 -13.58 -10.24 2.05
C GLY A 9 -14.00 -10.42 0.59
N ALA A 10 -13.40 -9.70 -0.36
CA ALA A 10 -13.62 -9.92 -1.77
C ALA A 10 -12.85 -11.13 -2.29
N SER A 11 -13.49 -11.93 -3.15
CA SER A 11 -12.82 -13.00 -3.87
C SER A 11 -11.88 -12.45 -4.96
N ALA A 12 -10.98 -13.29 -5.46
CA ALA A 12 -10.11 -12.93 -6.58
C ALA A 12 -10.91 -12.53 -7.84
N GLU A 13 -12.03 -13.22 -8.10
CA GLU A 13 -12.92 -12.90 -9.21
C GLU A 13 -13.64 -11.57 -9.00
N GLU A 14 -14.09 -11.27 -7.77
CA GLU A 14 -14.71 -10.00 -7.44
C GLU A 14 -13.72 -8.84 -7.60
N MET A 15 -12.51 -8.99 -7.09
CA MET A 15 -11.44 -8.00 -7.26
C MET A 15 -11.10 -7.81 -8.74
N LYS A 16 -11.03 -8.90 -9.51
CA LYS A 16 -10.79 -8.83 -10.96
C LYS A 16 -11.87 -8.01 -11.68
N ARG A 17 -13.16 -8.22 -11.38
CA ARG A 17 -14.24 -7.42 -11.97
C ARG A 17 -14.10 -5.94 -11.64
N GLY A 18 -13.72 -5.62 -10.41
CA GLY A 18 -13.47 -4.24 -10.00
C GLY A 18 -12.32 -3.59 -10.79
N VAL A 19 -11.19 -4.30 -10.94
CA VAL A 19 -10.05 -3.83 -11.75
C VAL A 19 -10.45 -3.62 -13.21
N ASP A 20 -11.16 -4.57 -13.81
CA ASP A 20 -11.61 -4.46 -15.20
C ASP A 20 -12.55 -3.24 -15.40
N ALA A 21 -13.43 -2.97 -14.43
CA ALA A 21 -14.32 -1.81 -14.46
C ALA A 21 -13.56 -0.47 -14.32
N ALA A 22 -12.57 -0.38 -13.43
CA ALA A 22 -11.71 0.79 -13.32
C ALA A 22 -10.95 1.06 -14.62
N LYS A 23 -10.36 0.02 -15.24
CA LYS A 23 -9.67 0.13 -16.53
C LYS A 23 -10.60 0.67 -17.62
N ALA A 24 -11.84 0.18 -17.69
CA ALA A 24 -12.82 0.66 -18.66
C ALA A 24 -13.21 2.16 -18.46
N VAL A 25 -13.12 2.69 -17.25
CA VAL A 25 -13.27 4.14 -17.02
C VAL A 25 -12.08 4.91 -17.58
N LEU A 26 -10.86 4.49 -17.23
CA LEU A 26 -9.62 5.12 -17.68
C LEU A 26 -9.50 5.11 -19.22
N ASP A 27 -9.78 3.96 -19.84
CA ASP A 27 -9.71 3.77 -21.29
C ASP A 27 -10.68 4.70 -22.03
N ARG A 28 -11.90 4.90 -21.49
CA ARG A 28 -12.89 5.82 -22.07
C ARG A 28 -12.47 7.28 -21.96
N ALA A 29 -11.74 7.64 -20.91
CA ALA A 29 -11.19 8.97 -20.72
C ALA A 29 -9.88 9.19 -21.50
N GLY A 30 -9.31 8.15 -22.11
CA GLY A 30 -8.02 8.23 -22.79
C GLY A 30 -6.85 8.45 -21.84
N LEU A 31 -7.00 8.09 -20.57
CA LEU A 31 -5.97 8.23 -19.54
C LEU A 31 -5.35 6.87 -19.22
N THR A 32 -4.04 6.86 -19.01
CA THR A 32 -3.39 5.73 -18.36
C THR A 32 -3.65 5.76 -16.85
N ALA A 33 -3.56 4.59 -16.20
CA ALA A 33 -3.64 4.51 -14.74
C ALA A 33 -2.62 5.43 -14.04
N GLU A 34 -1.40 5.51 -14.58
CA GLU A 34 -0.32 6.33 -14.03
C GLU A 34 -0.62 7.84 -14.11
N GLN A 35 -1.23 8.31 -15.20
CA GLN A 35 -1.65 9.71 -15.33
C GLN A 35 -2.76 10.07 -14.34
N ALA A 36 -3.78 9.20 -14.23
CA ALA A 36 -4.91 9.45 -13.34
C ALA A 36 -4.48 9.43 -11.85
N ALA A 37 -3.71 8.41 -11.45
CA ALA A 37 -3.17 8.32 -10.10
C ALA A 37 -2.14 9.42 -9.79
N GLY A 38 -1.32 9.83 -10.76
CA GLY A 38 -0.39 10.94 -10.62
C GLY A 38 -1.10 12.27 -10.38
N ALA A 39 -2.21 12.52 -11.08
CA ALA A 39 -3.04 13.70 -10.85
C ALA A 39 -3.68 13.70 -9.45
N ALA A 40 -4.14 12.54 -8.97
CA ALA A 40 -4.65 12.41 -7.60
C ALA A 40 -3.57 12.69 -6.55
N PHE A 41 -2.35 12.19 -6.76
CA PHE A 41 -1.21 12.45 -5.89
C PHE A 41 -0.82 13.95 -5.87
N GLU A 42 -0.81 14.61 -7.02
CA GLU A 42 -0.54 16.06 -7.10
C GLU A 42 -1.57 16.86 -6.32
N LEU A 43 -2.86 16.51 -6.47
CA LEU A 43 -3.94 17.19 -5.78
C LEU A 43 -3.91 16.96 -4.26
N GLU A 44 -3.64 15.73 -3.83
CA GLU A 44 -3.47 15.40 -2.40
C GLU A 44 -2.27 16.17 -1.80
N GLY A 45 -1.16 16.26 -2.53
CA GLY A 45 -0.02 17.06 -2.11
C GLY A 45 -0.35 18.55 -1.97
N TRP A 46 -1.15 19.09 -2.89
CA TRP A 46 -1.62 20.48 -2.82
C TRP A 46 -2.55 20.73 -1.62
N ASP A 47 -3.43 19.79 -1.29
CA ASP A 47 -4.29 19.82 -0.08
C ASP A 47 -3.44 19.76 1.20
N ILE A 48 -2.52 18.81 1.29
CA ILE A 48 -1.60 18.64 2.44
C ILE A 48 -0.80 19.93 2.70
N ASP A 49 -0.38 20.61 1.64
CA ASP A 49 0.38 21.86 1.72
C ASP A 49 -0.51 23.09 2.06
N GLY A 50 -1.82 22.91 2.23
CA GLY A 50 -2.75 23.96 2.63
C GLY A 50 -3.24 24.84 1.48
N PHE A 51 -3.36 24.30 0.27
CA PHE A 51 -3.87 24.98 -0.93
C PHE A 51 -3.09 26.25 -1.34
N PRO A 52 -1.76 26.19 -1.50
CA PRO A 52 -0.96 27.34 -1.95
C PRO A 52 -1.40 27.81 -3.35
N GLU A 53 -1.72 29.11 -3.48
CA GLU A 53 -2.23 29.70 -4.73
C GLU A 53 -1.22 29.62 -5.89
N ASP A 54 0.07 29.77 -5.59
CA ASP A 54 1.18 29.76 -6.56
C ASP A 54 1.53 28.35 -7.09
N ARG A 55 0.95 27.32 -6.48
CA ARG A 55 1.08 25.91 -6.88
C ARG A 55 -0.28 25.25 -7.11
N THR A 56 -1.29 26.04 -7.48
CA THR A 56 -2.61 25.51 -7.87
C THR A 56 -2.45 24.53 -9.05
N PRO A 57 -2.94 23.29 -8.94
CA PRO A 57 -2.91 22.33 -10.03
C PRO A 57 -3.66 22.84 -11.27
N SER A 58 -3.26 22.36 -12.44
CA SER A 58 -3.94 22.71 -13.69
C SER A 58 -5.34 22.08 -13.79
N ASP A 59 -6.23 22.65 -14.62
CA ASP A 59 -7.54 22.07 -14.92
C ASP A 59 -7.45 20.60 -15.37
N ALA A 60 -6.42 20.26 -16.15
CA ALA A 60 -6.17 18.90 -16.60
C ALA A 60 -5.87 17.93 -15.43
N VAL A 61 -5.23 18.41 -14.36
CA VAL A 61 -4.99 17.61 -13.15
C VAL A 61 -6.30 17.40 -12.39
N PHE A 62 -7.14 18.43 -12.25
CA PHE A 62 -8.46 18.28 -11.66
C PHE A 62 -9.33 17.28 -12.44
N GLU A 63 -9.34 17.36 -13.77
CA GLU A 63 -10.06 16.43 -14.64
C GLU A 63 -9.54 15.00 -14.49
N ALA A 64 -8.22 14.79 -14.57
CA ALA A 64 -7.63 13.46 -14.42
C ALA A 64 -7.85 12.86 -13.02
N ASN A 65 -7.82 13.66 -11.97
CA ASN A 65 -8.18 13.24 -10.61
C ASN A 65 -9.67 12.85 -10.51
N SER A 66 -10.56 13.61 -11.17
CA SER A 66 -11.98 13.24 -11.22
C SER A 66 -12.18 11.86 -11.85
N VAL A 67 -11.47 11.58 -12.95
CA VAL A 67 -11.50 10.26 -13.60
C VAL A 67 -10.95 9.17 -12.68
N TRP A 68 -9.91 9.46 -11.88
CA TRP A 68 -9.40 8.53 -10.88
C TRP A 68 -10.45 8.18 -9.80
N GLY A 69 -11.23 9.18 -9.36
CA GLY A 69 -12.38 8.99 -8.47
C GLY A 69 -13.48 8.14 -9.12
N ASP A 70 -13.81 8.39 -10.39
CA ASP A 70 -14.79 7.58 -11.13
C ASP A 70 -14.33 6.13 -11.29
N ALA A 71 -13.02 5.90 -11.49
CA ALA A 71 -12.44 4.57 -11.56
C ALA A 71 -12.59 3.82 -10.21
N HIS A 72 -12.40 4.51 -9.07
CA HIS A 72 -12.67 3.94 -7.74
C HIS A 72 -14.13 3.54 -7.57
N GLN A 73 -15.07 4.40 -7.98
CA GLN A 73 -16.50 4.12 -7.87
C GLN A 73 -16.92 2.96 -8.77
N ALA A 74 -16.38 2.88 -9.99
CA ALA A 74 -16.61 1.77 -10.90
C ALA A 74 -16.04 0.46 -10.34
N ALA A 75 -14.84 0.49 -9.77
CA ALA A 75 -14.23 -0.67 -9.11
C ALA A 75 -15.09 -1.17 -7.94
N LEU A 76 -15.50 -0.27 -7.03
CA LEU A 76 -16.39 -0.59 -5.91
C LEU A 76 -17.69 -1.24 -6.38
N GLY A 77 -18.37 -0.61 -7.35
CA GLY A 77 -19.65 -1.09 -7.87
C GLY A 77 -19.56 -2.47 -8.51
N ALA A 78 -18.53 -2.73 -9.31
CA ALA A 78 -18.34 -4.01 -10.00
C ALA A 78 -17.82 -5.12 -9.08
N CYS A 79 -16.95 -4.78 -8.13
CA CYS A 79 -16.43 -5.71 -7.14
C CYS A 79 -17.56 -6.20 -6.23
N CYS A 80 -18.33 -5.27 -5.65
CA CYS A 80 -19.39 -5.53 -4.69
C CYS A 80 -20.79 -5.66 -5.32
N ALA A 81 -20.89 -6.02 -6.59
CA ALA A 81 -22.17 -6.05 -7.31
C ALA A 81 -23.23 -6.90 -6.57
N ASP A 82 -22.83 -8.10 -6.16
CA ASP A 82 -23.68 -9.12 -5.54
C ASP A 82 -23.67 -9.09 -4.00
N TRP A 83 -23.02 -8.08 -3.40
CA TRP A 83 -22.92 -7.98 -1.95
C TRP A 83 -24.24 -7.47 -1.34
N PRO A 84 -24.64 -7.98 -0.16
CA PRO A 84 -25.73 -7.40 0.63
C PRO A 84 -25.47 -5.92 0.96
N ALA A 85 -26.52 -5.08 0.95
CA ALA A 85 -26.36 -3.63 1.13
C ALA A 85 -25.71 -3.25 2.47
N ASP A 86 -25.97 -4.02 3.52
CA ASP A 86 -25.38 -3.88 4.86
C ASP A 86 -23.90 -4.30 4.93
N LYS A 87 -23.40 -4.99 3.90
CA LYS A 87 -22.01 -5.42 3.79
C LYS A 87 -21.21 -4.63 2.76
N LYS A 88 -21.85 -3.79 1.95
CA LYS A 88 -21.15 -3.00 0.93
C LYS A 88 -20.29 -1.93 1.63
N PRO A 89 -18.97 -1.90 1.36
CA PRO A 89 -18.11 -0.84 1.87
C PRO A 89 -18.45 0.48 1.15
N VAL A 90 -18.03 1.59 1.75
CA VAL A 90 -18.21 2.93 1.17
C VAL A 90 -17.10 3.30 0.17
N ALA A 91 -15.99 2.57 0.19
CA ALA A 91 -14.82 2.79 -0.65
C ALA A 91 -14.05 1.48 -0.86
N VAL A 92 -13.20 1.49 -1.88
CA VAL A 92 -12.17 0.47 -2.13
C VAL A 92 -10.81 1.14 -2.20
N GLU A 93 -9.75 0.36 -1.99
CA GLU A 93 -8.37 0.83 -2.21
C GLU A 93 -7.92 0.39 -3.60
N LEU A 94 -7.86 1.36 -4.53
CA LEU A 94 -7.34 1.14 -5.87
C LEU A 94 -5.95 1.78 -5.98
N GLU A 95 -4.96 0.98 -6.32
CA GLU A 95 -3.55 1.36 -6.35
C GLU A 95 -2.94 1.10 -7.72
N LEU A 96 -1.81 1.77 -7.99
CA LEU A 96 -0.90 1.34 -9.04
C LEU A 96 -0.13 0.10 -8.61
N LEU A 97 -0.01 -0.88 -9.51
CA LEU A 97 0.84 -2.05 -9.33
C LEU A 97 2.28 -1.69 -9.75
N ILE A 98 3.06 -1.18 -8.80
CA ILE A 98 4.43 -0.67 -8.97
C ILE A 98 5.53 -1.68 -8.60
N ASP A 99 5.26 -2.58 -7.66
CA ASP A 99 6.15 -3.68 -7.27
C ASP A 99 5.34 -4.97 -7.16
N PRO A 100 5.06 -5.65 -8.29
CA PRO A 100 4.25 -6.87 -8.29
C PRO A 100 4.75 -7.95 -7.34
N GLU A 101 6.08 -8.08 -7.17
CA GLU A 101 6.64 -9.09 -6.27
C GLU A 101 6.34 -8.82 -4.80
N ALA A 102 6.20 -7.55 -4.42
CA ALA A 102 5.88 -7.16 -3.06
C ALA A 102 4.36 -7.03 -2.86
N GLN A 103 3.66 -6.37 -3.77
CA GLN A 103 2.23 -6.08 -3.65
C GLN A 103 1.34 -7.32 -3.83
N LEU A 104 1.79 -8.34 -4.58
CA LEU A 104 1.04 -9.59 -4.80
C LEU A 104 1.55 -10.76 -3.94
N ALA A 105 2.51 -10.53 -3.05
CA ALA A 105 2.99 -11.57 -2.15
C ALA A 105 1.87 -12.04 -1.21
N ASP A 106 1.74 -13.35 -1.07
CA ASP A 106 1.00 -13.95 0.05
C ASP A 106 1.69 -13.61 1.38
N ARG A 107 1.00 -13.83 2.50
CA ARG A 107 1.48 -13.49 3.84
C ARG A 107 2.86 -14.08 4.14
N ASP A 108 3.08 -15.35 3.84
CA ASP A 108 4.29 -16.07 4.23
C ASP A 108 5.47 -15.67 3.35
N THR A 109 5.23 -15.51 2.05
CA THR A 109 6.19 -14.94 1.10
C THR A 109 6.56 -13.51 1.49
N ALA A 110 5.58 -12.69 1.90
CA ALA A 110 5.81 -11.31 2.31
C ALA A 110 6.68 -11.24 3.57
N LEU A 111 6.37 -12.06 4.57
CA LEU A 111 7.13 -12.17 5.81
C LEU A 111 8.56 -12.63 5.57
N ALA A 112 8.77 -13.65 4.74
CA ALA A 112 10.10 -14.14 4.37
C ALA A 112 10.93 -13.04 3.67
N LYS A 113 10.33 -12.33 2.71
CA LYS A 113 10.99 -11.20 2.02
C LYS A 113 11.33 -10.06 2.98
N LEU A 114 10.46 -9.77 3.94
CA LEU A 114 10.68 -8.76 5.00
C LEU A 114 11.95 -9.07 5.80
N ARG A 115 12.07 -10.31 6.29
CA ARG A 115 13.24 -10.75 7.06
C ARG A 115 14.52 -10.72 6.21
N ALA A 116 14.44 -11.20 4.96
CA ALA A 116 15.58 -11.19 4.04
C ALA A 116 16.10 -9.77 3.75
N ILE A 117 15.21 -8.77 3.63
CA ILE A 117 15.60 -7.36 3.46
C ILE A 117 16.38 -6.87 4.69
N VAL A 118 15.94 -7.22 5.89
CA VAL A 118 16.62 -6.82 7.13
C VAL A 118 17.99 -7.49 7.23
N GLU A 119 18.10 -8.79 6.93
CA GLU A 119 19.34 -9.55 7.00
C GLU A 119 20.40 -9.08 6.00
N ALA A 120 19.99 -8.80 4.75
CA ALA A 120 20.91 -8.41 3.68
C ALA A 120 21.51 -7.00 3.82
N LYS A 121 20.95 -6.17 4.72
CA LYS A 121 21.37 -4.77 4.90
C LYS A 121 22.50 -4.66 5.92
N ASP A 122 23.47 -3.79 5.64
CA ASP A 122 24.58 -3.42 6.51
C ASP A 122 24.33 -2.10 7.25
N GLY A 123 23.12 -1.55 7.16
CA GLY A 123 22.74 -0.29 7.79
C GLY A 123 23.06 0.96 6.96
N HIS A 124 23.76 0.86 5.82
CA HIS A 124 24.06 2.00 4.96
C HIS A 124 23.14 2.03 3.72
N GLY A 125 21.99 2.70 3.80
CA GLY A 125 21.17 2.90 2.62
C GLY A 125 19.90 3.72 2.82
N HIS A 126 19.13 3.87 1.74
CA HIS A 126 17.80 4.47 1.84
C HIS A 126 16.79 3.45 2.34
N ALA A 127 15.81 3.92 3.11
CA ALA A 127 14.66 3.12 3.50
C ALA A 127 13.88 2.74 2.22
N SER A 128 13.55 1.46 2.06
CA SER A 128 12.83 0.99 0.87
C SER A 128 11.32 1.00 1.13
N ASN A 129 10.56 1.62 0.24
CA ASN A 129 9.09 1.51 0.22
C ASN A 129 8.62 0.04 0.10
N LYS A 130 9.47 -0.85 -0.44
CA LYS A 130 9.20 -2.29 -0.51
C LYS A 130 8.96 -2.90 0.87
N LEU A 131 9.66 -2.44 1.90
CA LEU A 131 9.47 -2.95 3.26
C LEU A 131 8.11 -2.57 3.84
N LEU A 132 7.65 -1.34 3.58
CA LEU A 132 6.31 -0.89 3.95
C LEU A 132 5.23 -1.74 3.25
N ILE A 133 5.38 -1.96 1.94
CA ILE A 133 4.45 -2.77 1.15
C ILE A 133 4.35 -4.19 1.73
N LEU A 134 5.49 -4.84 1.98
CA LEU A 134 5.53 -6.19 2.53
C LEU A 134 4.91 -6.25 3.94
N ALA A 135 5.13 -5.24 4.78
CA ALA A 135 4.53 -5.18 6.11
C ALA A 135 3.00 -5.09 6.05
N TYR A 136 2.45 -4.28 5.15
CA TYR A 136 1.01 -4.25 4.91
C TYR A 136 0.47 -5.56 4.33
N ARG A 137 1.24 -6.27 3.50
CA ARG A 137 0.85 -7.61 3.01
C ARG A 137 0.76 -8.63 4.14
N VAL A 138 1.70 -8.62 5.09
CA VAL A 138 1.62 -9.49 6.27
C VAL A 138 0.38 -9.14 7.11
N ALA A 139 0.05 -7.85 7.20
CA ALA A 139 -1.00 -7.30 8.04
C ALA A 139 -2.41 -7.25 7.41
N GLU A 140 -2.61 -7.72 6.17
CA GLU A 140 -3.82 -7.47 5.36
C GLU A 140 -5.14 -7.80 6.09
N GLU A 141 -5.13 -8.90 6.86
CA GLU A 141 -6.29 -9.39 7.59
C GLU A 141 -6.53 -8.69 8.94
N LEU A 142 -5.63 -7.80 9.38
CA LEU A 142 -5.81 -7.06 10.63
C LEU A 142 -6.72 -5.85 10.45
N GLU A 143 -7.72 -5.69 11.32
CA GLU A 143 -8.57 -4.51 11.33
C GLU A 143 -7.78 -3.22 11.63
N ASN A 144 -6.79 -3.29 12.52
CA ASN A 144 -5.96 -2.16 12.95
C ASN A 144 -4.47 -2.44 12.74
N ALA A 145 -4.08 -2.70 11.49
CA ALA A 145 -2.69 -2.99 11.11
C ALA A 145 -1.72 -1.81 11.32
N ARG A 146 -2.23 -0.57 11.32
CA ARG A 146 -1.44 0.65 11.16
C ARG A 146 -0.31 0.78 12.18
N ASP A 147 -0.59 0.52 13.45
CA ASP A 147 0.40 0.71 14.51
C ASP A 147 1.53 -0.32 14.41
N LEU A 148 1.20 -1.59 14.16
CA LEU A 148 2.20 -2.64 13.98
C LEU A 148 3.05 -2.43 12.72
N VAL A 149 2.43 -2.01 11.61
CA VAL A 149 3.19 -1.63 10.39
C VAL A 149 4.06 -0.40 10.65
N SER A 150 3.58 0.57 11.44
CA SER A 150 4.35 1.74 11.84
C SER A 150 5.57 1.36 12.70
N ASP A 151 5.42 0.43 13.64
CA ASP A 151 6.53 -0.06 14.46
C ASP A 151 7.63 -0.70 13.60
N VAL A 152 7.26 -1.54 12.63
CA VAL A 152 8.20 -2.16 11.70
C VAL A 152 8.94 -1.10 10.87
N THR A 153 8.20 -0.12 10.33
CA THR A 153 8.76 0.89 9.41
C THR A 153 9.61 1.94 10.13
N VAL A 154 9.24 2.33 11.35
CA VAL A 154 10.04 3.21 12.21
C VAL A 154 11.34 2.52 12.64
N ALA A 155 11.26 1.26 13.09
CA ALA A 155 12.45 0.48 13.43
C ALA A 155 13.37 0.33 12.23
N TYR A 156 12.81 -0.02 11.06
CA TYR A 156 13.59 -0.19 9.83
C TYR A 156 14.24 1.11 9.37
N THR A 157 13.56 2.25 9.47
CA THR A 157 14.14 3.55 9.09
C THR A 157 15.37 3.86 9.92
N ARG A 158 15.30 3.64 11.25
CA ARG A 158 16.44 3.81 12.15
C ARG A 158 17.60 2.87 11.83
N PHE A 159 17.29 1.62 11.47
CA PHE A 159 18.26 0.62 11.05
C PHE A 159 18.91 0.97 9.70
N ALA A 160 18.13 1.37 8.69
CA ALA A 160 18.61 1.72 7.36
C ALA A 160 19.48 2.98 7.34
N HIS A 161 19.33 3.85 8.35
CA HIS A 161 20.15 5.05 8.53
C HIS A 161 21.27 4.84 9.57
N SER A 162 21.57 3.59 9.93
CA SER A 162 22.70 3.29 10.80
C SER A 162 24.02 3.60 10.09
N GLY A 163 25.09 3.80 10.84
CA GLY A 163 26.38 4.08 10.23
C GLY A 163 26.45 5.46 9.56
N PHE A 164 25.45 6.33 9.75
CA PHE A 164 25.61 7.77 9.56
C PHE A 164 26.75 8.30 10.43
N TYR A 165 26.90 7.72 11.63
CA TYR A 165 28.09 7.84 12.45
C TYR A 165 28.89 6.52 12.36
N PRO A 166 30.20 6.56 12.02
CA PRO A 166 31.00 5.34 11.79
C PRO A 166 31.03 4.35 12.96
N ASP A 167 30.91 4.85 14.20
CA ASP A 167 31.01 4.04 15.42
C ASP A 167 29.64 3.56 15.94
N GLU A 168 28.56 3.87 15.24
CA GLU A 168 27.22 3.51 15.69
C GLU A 168 26.96 2.00 15.54
N PRO A 169 26.57 1.29 16.61
CA PRO A 169 26.31 -0.14 16.54
C PRO A 169 25.03 -0.43 15.75
N ILE A 170 25.15 -1.25 14.71
CA ILE A 170 24.04 -1.62 13.81
C ILE A 170 23.15 -2.72 14.42
N GLU A 171 23.74 -3.70 15.10
CA GLU A 171 23.03 -4.91 15.54
C GLU A 171 21.85 -4.67 16.51
N PRO A 172 21.92 -3.74 17.49
CA PRO A 172 20.76 -3.42 18.32
C PRO A 172 19.57 -2.90 17.50
N LYS A 173 19.83 -2.15 16.43
CA LYS A 173 18.77 -1.63 15.55
C LYS A 173 18.22 -2.72 14.65
N ARG A 174 19.07 -3.59 14.09
CA ARG A 174 18.64 -4.78 13.34
C ARG A 174 17.70 -5.63 14.18
N LYS A 175 18.09 -5.90 15.44
CA LYS A 175 17.26 -6.64 16.39
C LYS A 175 15.90 -5.95 16.63
N ALA A 176 15.87 -4.63 16.78
CA ALA A 176 14.61 -3.90 16.94
C ALA A 176 13.66 -4.07 15.74
N VAL A 177 14.19 -4.13 14.50
CA VAL A 177 13.36 -4.44 13.33
C VAL A 177 12.80 -5.86 13.41
N LEU A 178 13.65 -6.84 13.73
CA LEU A 178 13.23 -8.23 13.83
C LEU A 178 12.17 -8.44 14.93
N ASP A 179 12.34 -7.80 16.09
CA ASP A 179 11.36 -7.85 17.18
C ASP A 179 10.00 -7.25 16.76
N ALA A 180 10.00 -6.17 15.97
CA ALA A 180 8.78 -5.59 15.42
C ALA A 180 8.13 -6.51 14.36
N ILE A 181 8.93 -7.18 13.53
CA ILE A 181 8.44 -8.19 12.57
C ILE A 181 7.81 -9.38 13.32
N ASP A 182 8.45 -9.85 14.39
CA ASP A 182 7.92 -10.95 15.23
C ASP A 182 6.58 -10.57 15.86
N ALA A 183 6.43 -9.32 16.32
CA ALA A 183 5.17 -8.81 16.85
C ALA A 183 4.06 -8.78 15.79
N LEU A 184 4.39 -8.33 14.58
CA LEU A 184 3.47 -8.31 13.44
C LEU A 184 3.08 -9.74 13.00
N GLU A 185 4.04 -10.65 12.92
CA GLU A 185 3.80 -12.06 12.62
C GLU A 185 2.83 -12.67 13.65
N LYS A 186 3.12 -12.51 14.94
CA LYS A 186 2.29 -13.03 16.02
C LYS A 186 0.87 -12.47 16.00
N ALA A 187 0.71 -11.18 15.70
CA ALA A 187 -0.61 -10.55 15.63
C ALA A 187 -1.46 -11.11 14.47
N THR A 188 -0.80 -11.64 13.43
CA THR A 188 -1.45 -12.15 12.22
C THR A 188 -1.58 -13.68 12.21
N GLU A 189 -1.10 -14.37 13.26
CA GLU A 189 -1.35 -15.80 13.45
C GLU A 189 -2.85 -16.03 13.67
N LYS A 190 -3.46 -16.86 12.83
CA LYS A 190 -4.85 -17.29 13.06
C LYS A 190 -4.89 -18.12 14.35
N PRO A 191 -5.90 -17.94 15.22
CA PRO A 191 -6.10 -18.84 16.34
C PRO A 191 -6.19 -20.27 15.81
N THR A 192 -5.37 -21.18 16.32
CA THR A 192 -5.57 -22.61 16.08
C THR A 192 -6.91 -22.97 16.71
N SER A 193 -7.92 -23.23 15.87
CA SER A 193 -9.19 -23.77 16.32
C SER A 193 -8.92 -25.02 17.16
N ARG A 194 -9.20 -24.95 18.46
CA ARG A 194 -9.25 -26.11 19.35
C ARG A 194 -10.57 -26.84 19.19
#